data_AF-A0A4Q2XLV6-F1
#
_entry.id   AF-A0A4Q2XLV6-F1
#
_cell.length_a   1.000
_cell.length_b   1.000
_cell.length_c   1.000
_cell.angle_alpha   90.00
_cell.angle_beta   90.00
_cell.angle_gamma   90.00
#
_symmetry.space_group_name_H-M   'P 1'
#
loop_
_entity.id
_entity.type
_entity.pdbx_description
1 polymer ?
#
loop_
_entity_poly.entity_id
_entity_poly.type
_entity_poly.pdbx_seq_one_letter_code
_entity_poly.pdbx_strand_id
1 'polypeptide(L)'
;IRSRVLLATQSGPLLVQGGKLHPAFNAGAPSRLLRNGVGVPSPDIAVFVISDTGVNFHTFATLFRDKLHCPDALFLDGNISSLYAPALKRSDSRPELGPFIGVTE
;
A
#
# COMPACT_ATOMS: atom_id res chain seq x y z
N ILE A 1 -4.39 -21.90 20.89
CA ILE A 1 -4.27 -20.44 21.12
C ILE A 1 -5.02 -19.76 19.98
N ARG A 2 -6.19 -19.16 20.21
CA ARG A 2 -6.84 -18.34 19.17
C ARG A 2 -6.03 -17.05 19.06
N SER A 3 -5.35 -16.82 17.94
CA SER A 3 -4.79 -15.50 17.69
C SER A 3 -5.95 -14.50 17.71
N ARG A 4 -5.89 -13.52 18.61
CA ARG A 4 -6.92 -12.49 18.69
C ARG A 4 -6.54 -11.42 17.69
N VAL A 5 -6.99 -11.58 16.45
CA VAL A 5 -6.94 -10.50 15.46
C VAL A 5 -7.77 -9.35 16.01
N LEU A 6 -7.13 -8.22 16.34
CA LEU A 6 -7.79 -7.06 16.93
C LEU A 6 -8.50 -6.21 15.87
N LEU A 7 -7.87 -6.10 14.70
CA LEU A 7 -8.36 -5.33 13.56
C LEU A 7 -8.00 -6.07 12.29
N ALA A 8 -8.89 -6.03 11.31
CA ALA A 8 -8.67 -6.51 9.97
C ALA A 8 -9.31 -5.54 8.99
N THR A 9 -8.56 -5.15 7.97
CA THR A 9 -9.07 -4.38 6.84
C THR A 9 -8.89 -5.21 5.57
N GLN A 10 -9.84 -5.06 4.66
CA GLN A 10 -9.80 -5.69 3.35
C GLN A 10 -9.73 -4.58 2.30
N SER A 11 -8.93 -4.81 1.26
CA SER A 11 -8.93 -3.99 0.06
C SER A 11 -8.52 -4.86 -1.14
N GLY A 12 -8.06 -4.26 -2.23
CA GLY A 12 -7.57 -5.02 -3.38
C GLY A 12 -7.30 -4.15 -4.60
N PRO A 13 -6.40 -4.59 -5.48
CA PRO A 13 -5.90 -5.96 -5.60
C PRO A 13 -4.77 -6.34 -4.61
N LEU A 14 -4.60 -7.65 -4.38
CA LEU A 14 -3.37 -8.17 -3.76
C LEU A 14 -2.20 -7.86 -4.68
N LEU A 15 -1.15 -7.21 -4.17
CA LEU A 15 -0.04 -6.73 -4.98
C LEU A 15 1.04 -7.79 -5.14
N VAL A 16 1.44 -8.36 -4.00
CA VAL A 16 2.45 -9.41 -3.87
C VAL A 16 1.91 -10.48 -2.93
N GLN A 17 2.12 -11.74 -3.29
CA GLN A 17 1.79 -12.89 -2.47
C GLN A 17 2.95 -13.88 -2.47
N GLY A 18 3.54 -14.14 -1.30
CA GLY A 18 4.72 -15.02 -1.19
C GLY A 18 5.84 -14.67 -2.18
N GLY A 19 6.10 -13.37 -2.38
CA GLY A 19 7.11 -12.84 -3.29
C GLY A 19 6.71 -12.83 -4.77
N LYS A 20 5.49 -13.23 -5.14
CA LYS A 20 5.00 -13.24 -6.52
C LYS A 20 4.05 -12.08 -6.77
N LEU A 21 4.20 -11.38 -7.89
CA LEU A 21 3.26 -10.33 -8.29
C LEU A 21 1.95 -10.94 -8.78
N HIS A 22 0.86 -10.19 -8.66
CA HIS A 22 -0.40 -10.56 -9.29
C HIS A 22 -0.24 -10.64 -10.83
N PRO A 23 -0.66 -11.75 -11.49
CA PRO A 23 -0.34 -12.01 -12.90
C PRO A 23 -0.97 -11.01 -13.89
N ALA A 24 -2.05 -10.34 -13.48
CA ALA A 24 -2.70 -9.30 -14.30
C ALA A 24 -1.89 -7.99 -14.40
N PHE A 25 -0.81 -7.82 -13.62
CA PHE A 25 -0.05 -6.58 -13.63
C PHE A 25 0.93 -6.54 -14.79
N ASN A 26 0.60 -5.73 -15.78
CA ASN A 26 1.43 -5.51 -16.96
C ASN A 26 2.29 -4.25 -16.81
N ALA A 27 3.59 -4.35 -17.08
CA ALA A 27 4.52 -3.21 -17.05
C ALA A 27 4.14 -2.08 -18.03
N GLY A 28 3.55 -2.43 -19.17
CA GLY A 28 3.05 -1.50 -20.19
C GLY A 28 1.59 -1.04 -19.99
N ALA A 29 0.95 -1.36 -18.85
CA ALA A 29 -0.43 -0.95 -18.61
C ALA A 29 -0.57 0.59 -18.66
N PRO A 30 -1.56 1.13 -19.40
CA PRO A 30 -1.69 2.57 -19.63
C PRO A 30 -2.24 3.34 -18.42
N SER A 31 -2.96 2.67 -17.52
CA SER A 31 -3.53 3.31 -16.32
C SER A 31 -2.43 3.77 -15.36
N ARG A 32 -2.32 5.09 -15.18
CA ARG A 32 -1.42 5.72 -14.22
C ARG A 32 -2.25 6.59 -13.27
N LEU A 33 -2.34 6.15 -12.02
CA LEU A 33 -3.09 6.85 -10.96
C LEU A 33 -2.22 6.92 -9.72
N LEU A 34 -2.59 7.78 -8.78
CA LEU A 34 -2.02 7.71 -7.43
C LEU A 34 -2.37 6.35 -6.83
N ARG A 35 -1.38 5.70 -6.23
CA ARG A 35 -1.54 4.39 -5.60
C ARG A 35 -1.05 4.47 -4.16
N ASN A 36 -1.74 3.76 -3.30
CA ASN A 36 -1.29 3.49 -1.94
C ASN A 36 -1.32 1.98 -1.67
N GLY A 37 -0.61 1.55 -0.64
CA GLY A 37 -0.57 0.16 -0.27
C GLY A 37 0.18 -0.07 1.02
N VAL A 38 0.05 -1.27 1.54
CA VAL A 38 0.78 -1.76 2.70
C VAL A 38 1.52 -3.03 2.33
N GLY A 39 2.76 -3.15 2.76
CA GLY A 39 3.58 -4.35 2.62
C GLY A 39 4.20 -4.76 3.95
N VAL A 40 4.47 -6.05 4.10
CA VAL A 40 4.99 -6.64 5.34
C VAL A 40 6.33 -7.32 5.08
N PRO A 41 7.48 -6.63 5.23
CA PRO A 41 8.80 -7.25 5.03
C PRO A 41 9.16 -8.25 6.14
N SER A 42 8.51 -8.16 7.30
CA SER A 42 8.67 -9.10 8.42
C SER A 42 7.41 -9.12 9.29
N PRO A 43 7.26 -10.08 10.22
CA PRO A 43 6.08 -10.17 11.10
C PRO A 43 5.79 -8.93 11.95
N ASP A 44 6.82 -8.13 12.23
CA ASP A 44 6.74 -6.99 13.17
C ASP A 44 6.73 -5.63 12.47
N ILE A 45 6.87 -5.61 11.13
CA ILE A 45 6.98 -4.38 10.35
C ILE A 45 5.89 -4.33 9.31
N ALA A 46 5.13 -3.23 9.32
CA ALA A 46 4.25 -2.83 8.23
C ALA A 46 4.78 -1.54 7.58
N VAL A 47 4.90 -1.56 6.25
CA VAL A 47 5.35 -0.41 5.46
C VAL A 47 4.19 0.12 4.64
N PHE A 48 3.76 1.34 4.95
CA PHE A 48 2.74 2.06 4.19
C PHE A 48 3.41 2.94 3.13
N VAL A 49 2.92 2.83 1.90
CA VAL A 49 3.45 3.57 0.75
C VAL A 49 2.31 4.31 0.06
N ILE A 50 2.59 5.54 -0.35
CA ILE A 50 1.75 6.33 -1.25
C ILE A 50 2.64 6.93 -2.34
N SER A 51 2.21 6.88 -3.60
CA SER A 51 2.95 7.51 -4.70
C SER A 51 2.65 9.01 -4.78
N ASP A 52 3.64 9.80 -5.16
CA ASP A 52 3.45 11.25 -5.40
C ASP A 52 2.93 11.54 -6.82
N THR A 53 3.13 10.59 -7.74
CA THR A 53 2.67 10.69 -9.13
C THR A 53 1.95 9.43 -9.57
N GLY A 54 1.31 9.51 -10.74
CA GLY A 54 0.57 8.41 -11.33
C GLY A 54 1.47 7.23 -11.73
N VAL A 55 1.23 6.06 -11.13
CA VAL A 55 1.94 4.82 -11.47
C VAL A 55 0.95 3.71 -11.84
N ASN A 56 1.41 2.76 -12.64
CA ASN A 56 0.63 1.54 -12.91
C ASN A 56 0.86 0.51 -11.80
N PHE A 57 -0.01 -0.50 -11.73
CA PHE A 57 0.05 -1.53 -10.69
C PHE A 57 1.35 -2.33 -10.73
N HIS A 58 1.93 -2.58 -11.91
CA HIS A 58 3.18 -3.31 -12.02
C HIS A 58 4.32 -2.54 -11.35
N THR A 59 4.54 -1.27 -11.72
CA THR A 59 5.56 -0.41 -11.10
C THR A 59 5.36 -0.32 -9.59
N PHE A 60 4.11 -0.16 -9.14
CA PHE A 60 3.79 -0.08 -7.72
C PHE A 60 4.08 -1.39 -6.98
N ALA A 61 3.70 -2.54 -7.55
CA ALA A 61 3.92 -3.84 -6.92
C ALA A 61 5.41 -4.25 -6.91
N THR A 62 6.17 -3.90 -7.95
CA THR A 62 7.63 -4.14 -7.98
C THR A 62 8.39 -3.35 -6.94
N LEU A 63 7.91 -2.18 -6.52
CA LEU A 63 8.51 -1.45 -5.39
C LEU A 63 8.49 -2.31 -4.12
N PHE A 64 7.32 -2.88 -3.79
CA PHE A 64 7.18 -3.75 -2.63
C PHE A 64 8.07 -4.99 -2.72
N ARG A 65 8.01 -5.73 -3.83
CA ARG A 65 8.77 -6.98 -3.99
C ARG A 65 10.28 -6.74 -4.07
N ASP A 66 10.71 -5.83 -4.93
CA ASP A 66 12.12 -5.74 -5.37
C ASP A 66 12.95 -4.75 -4.54
N LYS A 67 12.31 -3.73 -3.94
CA LYS A 67 13.01 -2.67 -3.19
C LYS A 67 12.73 -2.71 -1.70
N LEU A 68 11.49 -2.97 -1.31
CA LEU A 68 11.09 -3.05 0.10
C LEU A 68 11.15 -4.49 0.63
N HIS A 69 11.40 -5.47 -0.25
CA HIS A 69 11.52 -6.89 0.08
C HIS A 69 10.31 -7.45 0.83
N CYS A 70 9.11 -6.95 0.50
CA CYS A 70 7.86 -7.43 1.08
C CYS A 70 7.43 -8.73 0.37
N PRO A 71 7.39 -9.89 1.05
CA PRO A 71 6.81 -11.11 0.51
C PRO A 71 5.30 -10.96 0.26
N ASP A 72 4.60 -10.16 1.05
CA ASP A 72 3.17 -9.89 0.88
C ASP A 72 2.89 -8.40 0.91
N ALA A 73 2.01 -7.94 0.01
CA ALA A 73 1.59 -6.55 -0.06
C ALA A 73 0.17 -6.42 -0.63
N LEU A 74 -0.59 -5.46 -0.13
CA LEU A 74 -1.99 -5.21 -0.49
C LEU A 74 -2.15 -3.74 -0.92
N PHE A 75 -2.82 -3.53 -2.04
CA PHE A 75 -3.26 -2.19 -2.46
C PHE A 75 -4.39 -1.71 -1.56
N LEU A 76 -4.42 -0.41 -1.24
CA LEU A 76 -5.46 0.21 -0.41
C LEU A 76 -6.35 1.14 -1.26
N ASP A 77 -6.99 2.14 -0.67
CA ASP A 77 -7.88 3.05 -1.40
C ASP A 77 -7.10 4.07 -2.24
N GLY A 78 -6.84 3.77 -3.51
CA GLY A 78 -5.91 4.52 -4.36
C GLY A 78 -6.17 6.02 -4.51
N ASN A 79 -6.91 6.42 -5.56
CA ASN A 79 -6.93 7.80 -6.06
C ASN A 79 -7.49 8.84 -5.06
N ILE A 80 -8.19 8.38 -4.01
CA ILE A 80 -8.80 9.20 -2.96
C ILE A 80 -8.04 9.03 -1.63
N SER A 81 -6.72 8.92 -1.70
CA SER A 81 -5.86 8.85 -0.53
C SER A 81 -5.31 10.18 -0.05
N SER A 82 -4.95 10.23 1.24
CA SER A 82 -4.19 11.30 1.87
C SER A 82 -3.17 10.72 2.85
N LEU A 83 -2.02 11.37 2.96
CA LEU A 83 -1.00 11.10 3.97
C LEU A 83 -0.78 12.32 4.85
N TYR A 84 -0.85 12.10 6.16
CA TYR A 84 -0.40 13.04 7.18
C TYR A 84 0.88 12.49 7.81
N ALA A 85 2.02 13.12 7.51
CA ALA A 85 3.34 12.72 7.99
C ALA A 85 4.22 13.97 8.24
N PRO A 86 4.15 14.57 9.45
CA PRO A 86 4.93 15.76 9.80
C PRO A 86 6.45 15.56 9.62
N ALA A 87 6.97 14.37 9.92
CA ALA A 87 8.38 14.03 9.72
C ALA A 87 8.82 14.10 8.25
N LEU A 88 7.89 13.89 7.31
CA LEU A 88 8.10 14.03 5.87
C LEU A 88 7.70 15.42 5.34
N LYS A 89 7.31 16.35 6.24
CA LYS A 89 6.73 17.66 5.90
C LYS A 89 5.53 17.54 4.94
N ARG A 90 4.72 16.49 5.10
CA ARG A 90 3.56 16.21 4.25
C ARG A 90 2.27 16.21 5.06
N SER A 91 1.28 16.92 4.53
CA SER A 91 -0.08 16.98 5.06
C SER A 91 -1.04 17.16 3.89
N ASP A 92 -1.50 16.05 3.33
CA ASP A 92 -2.48 16.07 2.25
C ASP A 92 -3.87 16.46 2.82
N SER A 93 -4.68 17.18 2.04
CA SER A 93 -6.01 17.62 2.48
C SER A 93 -7.10 17.20 1.48
N ARG A 94 -7.44 15.91 1.43
CA ARG A 94 -8.65 15.48 0.70
C ARG A 94 -9.87 15.48 1.61
N PRO A 95 -11.02 15.99 1.13
CA PRO A 95 -12.29 15.87 1.86
C PRO A 95 -12.80 14.42 1.84
N GLU A 96 -13.65 14.07 2.80
CA GLU A 96 -14.42 12.81 2.82
C GLU A 96 -13.57 11.52 2.82
N LEU A 97 -12.53 11.49 3.65
CA LEU A 97 -11.73 10.29 3.85
C LEU A 97 -12.52 9.24 4.67
N GLY A 98 -12.39 7.98 4.26
CA GLY A 98 -12.97 6.84 4.97
C GLY A 98 -12.08 6.36 6.13
N PRO A 99 -11.74 5.06 6.19
CA PRO A 99 -10.95 4.53 7.30
C PRO A 99 -9.52 5.08 7.32
N PHE A 100 -9.01 5.36 8.52
CA PHE A 100 -7.64 5.82 8.76
C PHE A 100 -6.84 4.74 9.47
N ILE A 101 -5.56 4.63 9.09
CA ILE A 101 -4.56 3.87 9.85
C ILE A 101 -3.58 4.89 10.41
N GLY A 102 -3.58 5.01 11.73
CA GLY A 102 -2.66 5.85 12.47
C GLY A 102 -1.67 5.01 13.26
N VAL A 103 -0.42 5.46 13.31
CA VAL A 103 0.58 4.96 14.25
C VAL A 103 0.71 6.02 15.33
N THR A 104 0.40 5.66 16.58
CA THR A 104 0.54 6.51 17.76
C THR A 104 1.55 5.91 18.72
N GLU A 105 2.07 6.71 19.65
CA GLU A 105 2.84 6.21 20.80
C GLU A 105 1.94 5.51 21.83
#